data_AF-A0A5C1Q098-F1
#
_entry.id   AF-A0A5C1Q098-F1
#
_cell.length_a   1.000
_cell.length_b   1.000
_cell.length_c   1.000
_cell.angle_alpha   90.00
_cell.angle_beta   90.00
_cell.angle_gamma   90.00
#
_symmetry.space_group_name_H-M   'P 1'
#
loop_
_entity.id
_entity.type
_entity.pdbx_description
1 polymer ?
#
loop_
_entity_poly.entity_id
_entity_poly.type
_entity_poly.pdbx_seq_one_letter_code
_entity_poly.pdbx_strand_id
1 'polypeptide(L)'
;MDLCNRAGNEANNKELTIRAKKLYTQEAINLAIAFPYLIPTLDFYVFRKCWHEGINEKIKKFVISALRLGIRKVYPDAIAHAIYYALKYKISLDEIKENEFIDIIELDDCITNVLLHRYSIAAENTILERHIKKYAYNLKHQDNNSRDRNWLLIFQLWTAEDLNGTGQKFLAELKKEGFEFLSINFFEPPETS
;
A
#
# COMPACT_ATOMS: atom_id res chain seq x y z
N MET A 1 6.39 21.13 49.57
CA MET A 1 7.11 20.84 48.31
C MET A 1 6.60 19.48 47.86
N ASP A 2 5.35 19.53 47.40
CA ASP A 2 4.57 18.44 46.86
C ASP A 2 4.76 18.38 45.34
N LEU A 3 4.33 17.27 44.74
CA LEU A 3 4.24 16.96 43.29
C LEU A 3 5.32 16.01 42.71
N CYS A 4 5.67 14.92 43.41
CA CYS A 4 6.42 13.82 42.77
C CYS A 4 5.94 12.39 43.10
N ASN A 5 4.80 12.19 43.77
CA ASN A 5 4.39 10.85 44.22
C ASN A 5 2.91 10.47 43.96
N ARG A 6 2.29 11.01 42.91
CA ARG A 6 0.95 10.55 42.46
C ARG A 6 0.81 10.64 40.94
N ALA A 7 1.42 9.69 40.22
CA ALA A 7 1.00 9.32 38.86
C ALA A 7 1.54 7.94 38.41
N GLY A 8 2.14 7.17 39.31
CA GLY A 8 2.63 5.82 39.05
C GLY A 8 1.80 4.82 39.83
N ASN A 9 0.61 4.51 39.33
CA ASN A 9 -0.14 3.27 39.51
C ASN A 9 -1.56 3.48 38.99
N GLU A 10 -2.04 2.56 38.16
CA GLU A 10 -3.31 2.57 37.43
C GLU A 10 -3.32 3.39 36.13
N ALA A 11 -2.48 3.00 35.17
CA ALA A 11 -2.92 3.02 33.77
C ALA A 11 -4.08 2.01 33.64
N ASN A 12 -5.25 2.42 34.11
CA ASN A 12 -6.52 1.77 33.83
C ASN A 12 -6.56 1.58 32.31
N ASN A 13 -6.51 0.34 31.85
CA ASN A 13 -6.79 -0.04 30.47
C ASN A 13 -8.28 0.21 30.23
N LYS A 14 -8.70 1.48 30.26
CA LYS A 14 -10.05 1.92 29.96
C LYS A 14 -10.21 1.74 28.48
N GLU A 15 -10.79 0.61 28.09
CA GLU A 15 -11.22 0.38 26.73
C GLU A 15 -12.09 1.55 26.28
N LEU A 16 -11.71 2.15 25.14
CA LEU A 16 -12.48 3.22 24.54
C LEU A 16 -13.90 2.72 24.26
N THR A 17 -14.90 3.49 24.66
CA THR A 17 -16.30 3.21 24.27
C THR A 17 -16.42 3.18 22.75
N ILE A 18 -17.39 2.44 22.22
CA ILE A 18 -17.62 2.32 20.76
C ILE A 18 -17.76 3.71 20.11
N ARG A 19 -18.44 4.65 20.80
CA ARG A 19 -18.59 6.03 20.33
C ARG A 19 -17.24 6.76 20.26
N ALA A 20 -16.39 6.59 21.26
CA ALA A 20 -15.05 7.18 21.29
C ALA A 20 -14.15 6.60 20.19
N LYS A 21 -14.19 5.27 19.97
CA LYS A 21 -13.50 4.61 18.85
C LYS A 21 -13.93 5.18 17.49
N LYS A 22 -15.25 5.27 17.26
CA LYS A 22 -15.82 5.82 16.01
C LYS A 22 -15.38 7.26 15.73
N LEU A 23 -15.36 8.10 16.76
CA LEU A 23 -14.93 9.49 16.66
C LEU A 23 -13.42 9.60 16.42
N TYR A 24 -12.61 8.91 17.23
CA TYR A 24 -11.16 8.91 17.09
C TYR A 24 -10.70 8.42 15.71
N THR A 25 -11.27 7.32 15.22
CA THR A 25 -10.97 6.81 13.87
C THR A 25 -11.32 7.84 12.79
N GLN A 26 -12.43 8.56 12.94
CA GLN A 26 -12.82 9.59 11.97
C GLN A 26 -11.83 10.74 11.95
N GLU A 27 -11.47 11.26 13.11
CA GLU A 27 -10.53 12.38 13.22
C GLU A 27 -9.14 12.00 12.73
N ALA A 28 -8.67 10.79 13.06
CA ALA A 28 -7.38 10.31 12.57
C ALA A 28 -7.36 10.16 11.04
N ILE A 29 -8.45 9.65 10.43
CA ILE A 29 -8.61 9.60 8.97
C ILE A 29 -8.57 11.02 8.37
N ASN A 30 -9.33 11.96 8.94
CA ASN A 30 -9.37 13.35 8.47
C ASN A 30 -7.98 13.99 8.53
N LEU A 31 -7.24 13.77 9.62
CA LEU A 31 -5.86 14.23 9.77
C LEU A 31 -4.93 13.61 8.74
N ALA A 32 -5.03 12.30 8.47
CA ALA A 32 -4.18 11.65 7.47
C ALA A 32 -4.49 12.10 6.04
N ILE A 33 -5.74 12.47 5.74
CA ILE A 33 -6.10 13.10 4.46
C ILE A 33 -5.47 14.50 4.36
N ALA A 34 -5.46 15.27 5.46
CA ALA A 34 -4.82 16.59 5.50
C ALA A 34 -3.29 16.50 5.45
N PHE A 35 -2.72 15.44 6.03
CA PHE A 35 -1.28 15.22 6.19
C PHE A 35 -0.91 13.80 5.73
N PRO A 36 -0.66 13.59 4.42
CA PRO A 36 -0.48 12.27 3.83
C PRO A 36 0.62 11.41 4.44
N TYR A 37 1.66 12.01 5.04
CA TYR A 37 2.71 11.29 5.75
C TYR A 37 2.21 10.53 7.00
N LEU A 38 0.98 10.80 7.47
CA LEU A 38 0.35 10.05 8.55
C LEU A 38 -0.36 8.78 8.07
N ILE A 39 -0.65 8.65 6.77
CA ILE A 39 -1.32 7.48 6.18
C ILE A 39 -0.68 6.17 6.62
N PRO A 40 0.67 5.99 6.59
CA PRO A 40 1.32 4.74 7.02
C PRO A 40 1.07 4.35 8.47
N THR A 41 0.77 5.33 9.33
CA THR A 41 0.65 5.12 10.78
C THR A 41 -0.74 4.63 11.20
N LEU A 42 -1.76 4.83 10.35
CA LEU A 42 -3.15 4.57 10.71
C LEU A 42 -3.42 3.11 11.04
N ASP A 43 -2.79 2.17 10.35
CA ASP A 43 -2.98 0.76 10.62
C ASP A 43 -2.63 0.38 12.07
N PHE A 44 -1.44 0.75 12.51
CA PHE A 44 -0.94 0.38 13.83
C PHE A 44 -1.62 1.15 14.97
N TYR A 45 -1.82 2.46 14.79
CA TYR A 45 -2.32 3.31 15.87
C TYR A 45 -3.85 3.43 15.90
N VAL A 46 -4.53 3.22 14.77
CA VAL A 46 -5.96 3.52 14.64
C VAL A 46 -6.75 2.26 14.29
N PHE A 47 -6.51 1.63 13.14
CA PHE A 47 -7.37 0.55 12.67
C PHE A 47 -7.30 -0.66 13.58
N ARG A 48 -6.10 -1.14 13.95
CA ARG A 48 -5.95 -2.30 14.86
C ARG A 48 -6.47 -2.00 16.28
N LYS A 49 -6.20 -0.81 16.82
CA LYS A 49 -6.52 -0.47 18.22
C LYS A 49 -7.97 -0.03 18.43
N CYS A 50 -8.58 0.61 17.44
CA CYS A 50 -9.92 1.17 17.52
C CYS A 50 -10.91 0.41 16.65
N TRP A 51 -10.70 -0.89 16.42
CA TRP A 51 -11.61 -1.71 15.62
C TRP A 51 -13.04 -1.67 16.19
N HIS A 52 -14.01 -1.52 15.29
CA HIS A 52 -15.43 -1.43 15.63
C HIS A 52 -16.30 -1.76 14.40
N GLU A 53 -17.57 -2.05 14.63
CA GLU A 53 -18.55 -2.31 13.56
C GLU A 53 -18.66 -1.13 12.58
N GLY A 54 -18.54 -1.43 11.29
CA GLY A 54 -18.59 -0.45 10.21
C GLY A 54 -17.26 0.25 9.90
N ILE A 55 -16.15 -0.12 10.57
CA ILE A 55 -14.83 0.46 10.28
C ILE A 55 -14.36 0.14 8.85
N ASN A 56 -14.68 -1.04 8.31
CA ASN A 56 -14.30 -1.44 6.95
C ASN A 56 -14.80 -0.44 5.90
N GLU A 57 -16.04 0.03 6.01
CA GLU A 57 -16.59 1.05 5.11
C GLU A 57 -15.86 2.39 5.23
N LYS A 58 -15.41 2.74 6.45
CA LYS A 58 -14.58 3.94 6.65
C LYS A 58 -13.20 3.78 6.01
N ILE A 59 -12.57 2.61 6.17
CA ILE A 59 -11.27 2.32 5.55
C ILE A 59 -11.43 2.33 4.02
N LYS A 60 -12.50 1.75 3.46
CA LYS A 60 -12.78 1.82 2.01
C LYS A 60 -12.84 3.27 1.53
N LYS A 61 -13.70 4.10 2.14
CA LYS A 61 -13.83 5.52 1.78
C LYS A 61 -12.52 6.28 1.92
N PHE A 62 -11.77 6.00 2.98
CA PHE A 62 -10.45 6.58 3.21
C PHE A 62 -9.45 6.18 2.11
N VAL A 63 -9.34 4.89 1.78
CA VAL A 63 -8.45 4.38 0.73
C VAL A 63 -8.76 5.03 -0.61
N ILE A 64 -10.03 5.08 -1.02
CA ILE A 64 -10.45 5.76 -2.25
C ILE A 64 -10.09 7.26 -2.21
N SER A 65 -10.30 7.93 -1.08
CA SER A 65 -9.95 9.35 -0.92
C SER A 65 -8.44 9.59 -0.97
N ALA A 66 -7.66 8.72 -0.34
CA ALA A 66 -6.20 8.77 -0.30
C ALA A 66 -5.59 8.53 -1.69
N LEU A 67 -6.12 7.56 -2.46
CA LEU A 67 -5.72 7.33 -3.86
C LEU A 67 -5.96 8.57 -4.71
N ARG A 68 -7.19 9.11 -4.69
CA ARG A 68 -7.53 10.32 -5.46
C ARG A 68 -6.72 11.54 -5.04
N LEU A 69 -6.46 11.70 -3.75
CA LEU A 69 -5.58 12.76 -3.26
C LEU A 69 -4.17 12.58 -3.78
N GLY A 70 -3.65 11.35 -3.69
CA GLY A 70 -2.31 10.98 -4.16
C GLY A 70 -2.13 11.20 -5.65
N ILE A 71 -3.11 10.83 -6.49
CA ILE A 71 -3.10 11.11 -7.93
C ILE A 71 -3.06 12.63 -8.17
N ARG A 72 -3.99 13.39 -7.55
CA ARG A 72 -4.08 14.85 -7.76
C ARG A 72 -2.87 15.63 -7.29
N LYS A 73 -2.17 15.15 -6.26
CA LYS A 73 -1.03 15.84 -5.64
C LYS A 73 0.32 15.20 -5.98
N VAL A 74 0.32 14.11 -6.73
CA VAL A 74 1.52 13.34 -7.10
C VAL A 74 2.27 12.87 -5.85
N TYR A 75 1.55 12.19 -4.95
CA TYR A 75 2.11 11.60 -3.73
C TYR A 75 2.18 10.07 -3.83
N PRO A 76 3.23 9.50 -4.43
CA PRO A 76 3.34 8.05 -4.62
C PRO A 76 3.31 7.28 -3.30
N ASP A 77 3.91 7.82 -2.23
CA ASP A 77 3.88 7.18 -0.90
C ASP A 77 2.45 7.02 -0.34
N ALA A 78 1.60 8.04 -0.53
CA ALA A 78 0.20 8.00 -0.13
C ALA A 78 -0.59 6.96 -0.94
N ILE A 79 -0.30 6.86 -2.25
CA ILE A 79 -0.91 5.89 -3.16
C ILE A 79 -0.48 4.47 -2.76
N ALA A 80 0.82 4.23 -2.59
CA ALA A 80 1.38 2.95 -2.18
C ALA A 80 0.71 2.46 -0.88
N HIS A 81 0.61 3.30 0.14
CA HIS A 81 -0.03 2.92 1.40
C HIS A 81 -1.55 2.71 1.27
N ALA A 82 -2.24 3.47 0.41
CA ALA A 82 -3.64 3.23 0.14
C ALA A 82 -3.87 1.87 -0.55
N ILE A 83 -3.02 1.49 -1.52
CA ILE A 83 -3.06 0.17 -2.16
C ILE A 83 -2.71 -0.93 -1.16
N TYR A 84 -1.71 -0.70 -0.29
CA TYR A 84 -1.38 -1.61 0.81
C TYR A 84 -2.59 -1.88 1.71
N TYR A 85 -3.34 -0.84 2.09
CA TYR A 85 -4.58 -1.00 2.85
C TYR A 85 -5.66 -1.73 2.06
N ALA A 86 -5.76 -1.50 0.75
CA ALA A 86 -6.69 -2.23 -0.08
C ALA A 86 -6.40 -3.75 -0.07
N LEU A 87 -5.14 -4.14 -0.21
CA LEU A 87 -4.68 -5.52 -0.12
C LEU A 87 -4.94 -6.12 1.27
N LYS A 88 -4.52 -5.43 2.32
CA LYS A 88 -4.60 -5.92 3.71
C LYS A 88 -6.02 -6.13 4.20
N TYR A 89 -6.91 -5.16 3.92
CA TYR A 89 -8.29 -5.20 4.38
C TYR A 89 -9.25 -5.77 3.32
N LYS A 90 -8.72 -6.33 2.24
CA LYS A 90 -9.49 -6.92 1.12
C LYS A 90 -10.56 -5.96 0.58
N ILE A 91 -10.18 -4.69 0.40
CA ILE A 91 -11.07 -3.63 -0.08
C ILE A 91 -11.07 -3.63 -1.61
N SER A 92 -12.26 -3.63 -2.19
CA SER A 92 -12.44 -3.40 -3.63
C SER A 92 -12.25 -1.91 -3.98
N LEU A 93 -11.44 -1.66 -5.00
CA LEU A 93 -11.20 -0.36 -5.64
C LEU A 93 -12.10 -0.16 -6.88
N ASP A 94 -13.32 -0.66 -6.83
CA ASP A 94 -14.35 -0.55 -7.87
C ASP A 94 -14.74 0.90 -8.22
N GLU A 95 -14.55 1.83 -7.29
CA GLU A 95 -14.80 3.26 -7.49
C GLU A 95 -13.68 3.99 -8.26
N ILE A 96 -12.52 3.36 -8.46
CA ILE A 96 -11.38 3.93 -9.20
C ILE A 96 -11.53 3.55 -10.67
N LYS A 97 -11.50 4.56 -11.54
CA LYS A 97 -11.63 4.35 -12.98
C LYS A 97 -10.34 3.85 -13.60
N GLU A 98 -10.45 3.19 -14.76
CA GLU A 98 -9.30 2.70 -15.51
C GLU A 98 -8.26 3.79 -15.80
N ASN A 99 -8.70 4.99 -16.18
CA ASN A 99 -7.80 6.11 -16.43
C ASN A 99 -7.07 6.58 -15.16
N GLU A 100 -7.72 6.55 -13.99
CA GLU A 100 -7.06 6.85 -12.72
C GLU A 100 -5.97 5.81 -12.38
N PHE A 101 -6.18 4.54 -12.74
CA PHE A 101 -5.11 3.53 -12.61
C PHE A 101 -3.95 3.76 -13.57
N ILE A 102 -4.22 4.20 -14.80
CA ILE A 102 -3.18 4.56 -15.77
C ILE A 102 -2.37 5.74 -15.22
N ASP A 103 -3.03 6.77 -14.69
CA ASP A 103 -2.36 7.92 -14.07
C ASP A 103 -1.42 7.47 -12.93
N ILE A 104 -1.83 6.50 -12.11
CA ILE A 104 -0.98 5.91 -11.06
C ILE A 104 0.25 5.22 -11.65
N ILE A 105 0.08 4.42 -12.71
CA ILE A 105 1.18 3.68 -13.35
C ILE A 105 2.23 4.64 -13.91
N GLU A 106 1.77 5.74 -14.51
CA GLU A 106 2.60 6.77 -15.13
C GLU A 106 3.36 7.65 -14.13
N LEU A 107 3.05 7.58 -12.83
CA LEU A 107 3.85 8.24 -11.78
C LEU A 107 5.27 7.66 -11.66
N ASP A 108 5.55 6.52 -12.29
CA ASP A 108 6.89 5.92 -12.38
C ASP A 108 7.49 5.60 -10.99
N ASP A 109 6.62 5.27 -10.02
CA ASP A 109 7.01 4.83 -8.68
C ASP A 109 7.01 3.30 -8.56
N CYS A 110 8.17 2.76 -8.21
CA CYS A 110 8.41 1.32 -8.19
C CYS A 110 7.53 0.58 -7.18
N ILE A 111 7.41 1.11 -5.96
CA ILE A 111 6.66 0.46 -4.87
C ILE A 111 5.18 0.49 -5.20
N THR A 112 4.68 1.63 -5.67
CA THR A 112 3.30 1.80 -6.11
C THR A 112 2.94 0.80 -7.19
N ASN A 113 3.75 0.67 -8.25
CA ASN A 113 3.48 -0.24 -9.35
C ASN A 113 3.52 -1.71 -8.95
N VAL A 114 4.43 -2.08 -8.03
CA VAL A 114 4.50 -3.43 -7.47
C VAL A 114 3.26 -3.77 -6.64
N LEU A 115 2.83 -2.85 -5.76
CA LEU A 115 1.62 -3.05 -4.98
C LEU A 115 0.38 -3.07 -5.86
N LEU A 116 0.33 -2.24 -6.89
CA LEU A 116 -0.80 -2.20 -7.83
C LEU A 116 -0.90 -3.51 -8.63
N HIS A 117 0.24 -4.10 -9.01
CA HIS A 117 0.28 -5.42 -9.66
C HIS A 117 -0.25 -6.52 -8.73
N ARG A 118 0.16 -6.49 -7.45
CA ARG A 118 -0.38 -7.42 -6.45
C ARG A 118 -1.88 -7.26 -6.28
N TYR A 119 -2.35 -6.02 -6.23
CA TYR A 119 -3.77 -5.73 -6.14
C TYR A 119 -4.53 -6.24 -7.37
N SER A 120 -4.01 -6.07 -8.60
CA SER A 120 -4.68 -6.56 -9.80
C SER A 120 -4.87 -8.08 -9.80
N ILE A 121 -3.88 -8.82 -9.28
CA ILE A 121 -3.99 -10.28 -9.10
C ILE A 121 -5.04 -10.61 -8.03
N ALA A 122 -4.97 -9.97 -6.87
CA ALA A 122 -5.88 -10.24 -5.75
C ALA A 122 -7.35 -9.90 -6.06
N ALA A 123 -7.57 -8.89 -6.90
CA ALA A 123 -8.90 -8.44 -7.34
C ALA A 123 -9.34 -9.07 -8.68
N GLU A 124 -8.56 -10.00 -9.24
CA GLU A 124 -8.82 -10.63 -10.56
C GLU A 124 -9.04 -9.62 -11.70
N ASN A 125 -8.42 -8.44 -11.60
CA ASN A 125 -8.56 -7.35 -12.57
C ASN A 125 -7.55 -7.50 -13.72
N THR A 126 -7.94 -8.30 -14.71
CA THR A 126 -7.11 -8.61 -15.89
C THR A 126 -6.76 -7.40 -16.77
N ILE A 127 -7.60 -6.35 -16.76
CA ILE A 127 -7.35 -5.12 -17.53
C ILE A 127 -6.21 -4.33 -16.88
N LEU A 128 -6.30 -4.11 -15.57
CA LEU A 128 -5.26 -3.44 -14.79
C LEU A 128 -3.94 -4.22 -14.87
N GLU A 129 -3.98 -5.54 -14.71
CA GLU A 129 -2.81 -6.40 -14.82
C GLU A 129 -2.14 -6.25 -16.20
N ARG A 130 -2.92 -6.18 -17.28
CA ARG A 130 -2.41 -5.98 -18.65
C ARG A 130 -1.70 -4.64 -18.80
N HIS A 131 -2.25 -3.55 -18.24
CA HIS A 131 -1.61 -2.24 -18.29
C HIS A 131 -0.26 -2.22 -17.58
N ILE A 132 -0.18 -2.84 -16.40
CA ILE A 132 1.07 -2.91 -15.62
C ILE A 132 2.10 -3.77 -16.35
N LYS A 133 1.70 -4.94 -16.88
CA LYS A 133 2.57 -5.80 -17.70
C LYS A 133 3.07 -5.09 -18.95
N LYS A 134 2.22 -4.30 -19.62
CA LYS A 134 2.60 -3.49 -20.78
C LYS A 134 3.61 -2.41 -20.40
N TYR A 135 3.36 -1.69 -19.30
CA TYR A 135 4.31 -0.71 -18.77
C TYR A 135 5.67 -1.34 -18.46
N ALA A 136 5.67 -2.47 -17.74
CA ALA A 136 6.89 -3.20 -17.44
C ALA A 136 7.59 -3.73 -18.70
N TYR A 137 6.85 -4.18 -19.71
CA TYR A 137 7.45 -4.58 -21.00
C TYR A 137 8.16 -3.42 -21.69
N ASN A 138 7.56 -2.23 -21.70
CA ASN A 138 8.14 -1.04 -22.32
C ASN A 138 9.46 -0.61 -21.67
N LEU A 139 9.66 -0.87 -20.37
CA LEU A 139 10.92 -0.59 -19.67
C LEU A 139 12.13 -1.33 -20.28
N LYS A 140 11.93 -2.43 -21.03
CA LYS A 140 13.02 -3.14 -21.73
C LYS A 140 13.72 -2.26 -22.76
N HIS A 141 12.99 -1.30 -23.33
CA HIS A 141 13.47 -0.42 -24.39
C HIS A 141 13.93 0.96 -23.86
N GLN A 142 13.91 1.15 -22.54
CA GLN A 142 14.34 2.40 -21.90
C GLN A 142 15.79 2.34 -21.42
N ASP A 143 16.31 3.47 -20.95
CA ASP A 143 17.66 3.58 -20.41
C ASP A 143 17.83 2.80 -19.10
N ASN A 144 19.09 2.63 -18.65
CA ASN A 144 19.37 1.87 -17.43
C ASN A 144 18.73 2.53 -16.20
N ASN A 145 18.69 3.86 -16.11
CA ASN A 145 18.16 4.54 -14.92
C ASN A 145 16.67 4.27 -14.75
N SER A 146 15.88 4.20 -15.83
CA SER A 146 14.45 3.89 -15.74
C SER A 146 14.19 2.45 -15.32
N ARG A 147 15.05 1.52 -15.76
CA ARG A 147 15.04 0.12 -15.28
C ARG A 147 15.45 0.02 -13.82
N ASP A 148 16.50 0.73 -13.40
CA ASP A 148 17.00 0.73 -12.02
C ASP A 148 15.98 1.36 -11.07
N ARG A 149 15.28 2.42 -11.47
CA ARG A 149 14.18 2.99 -10.69
C ARG A 149 13.07 1.99 -10.46
N ASN A 150 12.76 1.16 -11.45
CA ASN A 150 11.68 0.16 -11.42
C ASN A 150 12.18 -1.27 -11.13
N TRP A 151 13.36 -1.42 -10.52
CA TRP A 151 14.06 -2.71 -10.39
C TRP A 151 13.19 -3.81 -9.76
N LEU A 152 12.37 -3.47 -8.76
CA LEU A 152 11.52 -4.45 -8.07
C LEU A 152 10.35 -4.92 -8.95
N LEU A 153 9.77 -4.00 -9.73
CA LEU A 153 8.70 -4.31 -10.68
C LEU A 153 9.20 -5.23 -11.79
N ILE A 154 10.34 -4.88 -12.41
CA ILE A 154 10.92 -5.71 -13.47
C ILE A 154 11.38 -7.05 -12.92
N PHE A 155 11.96 -7.11 -11.71
CA PHE A 155 12.32 -8.37 -11.07
C PHE A 155 11.09 -9.27 -10.91
N GLN A 156 9.95 -8.71 -10.50
CA GLN A 156 8.74 -9.50 -10.32
C GLN A 156 8.17 -10.00 -11.66
N LEU A 157 8.16 -9.16 -12.70
CA LEU A 157 7.44 -9.45 -13.95
C LEU A 157 8.27 -10.09 -15.06
N TRP A 158 9.56 -9.79 -15.17
CA TRP A 158 10.40 -10.24 -16.27
C TRP A 158 10.99 -11.63 -16.02
N THR A 159 11.30 -12.37 -17.07
CA THR A 159 12.02 -13.65 -16.91
C THR A 159 13.51 -13.41 -16.58
N ALA A 160 14.22 -14.46 -16.19
CA ALA A 160 15.67 -14.37 -15.96
C ALA A 160 16.42 -14.02 -17.26
N GLU A 161 15.92 -14.48 -18.42
CA GLU A 161 16.47 -14.15 -19.74
C GLU A 161 16.28 -12.67 -20.06
N ASP A 162 15.08 -12.13 -19.79
CA ASP A 162 14.77 -10.71 -19.98
C ASP A 162 15.69 -9.80 -19.16
N LEU A 163 15.91 -10.14 -17.88
CA LEU A 163 16.80 -9.40 -16.98
C LEU A 163 18.27 -9.47 -17.47
N ASN A 164 18.73 -10.65 -17.90
CA ASN A 164 20.08 -10.80 -18.43
C ASN A 164 20.30 -10.03 -19.74
N GLY A 165 19.32 -10.07 -20.65
CA GLY A 165 19.36 -9.37 -21.94
C GLY A 165 19.30 -7.84 -21.82
N THR A 166 18.86 -7.33 -20.67
CA THR A 166 18.77 -5.89 -20.35
C THR A 166 19.83 -5.45 -19.35
N GLY A 167 20.93 -6.19 -19.18
CA GLY A 167 22.04 -5.78 -18.32
C GLY A 167 21.78 -5.87 -16.81
N GLN A 168 20.62 -6.38 -16.39
CA GLN A 168 20.24 -6.60 -14.99
C GLN A 168 20.70 -7.99 -14.49
N LYS A 169 22.00 -8.29 -14.67
CA LYS A 169 22.57 -9.64 -14.42
C LYS A 169 22.38 -10.13 -12.99
N PHE A 170 22.60 -9.26 -12.01
CA PHE A 170 22.42 -9.57 -10.59
C PHE A 170 20.98 -10.01 -10.29
N LEU A 171 19.99 -9.28 -10.82
CA LEU A 171 18.57 -9.63 -10.67
C LEU A 171 18.24 -10.95 -11.36
N ALA A 172 18.84 -11.23 -12.52
CA ALA A 172 18.66 -12.49 -13.22
C ALA A 172 19.20 -13.68 -12.41
N GLU A 173 20.35 -13.53 -11.74
CA GLU A 173 20.93 -14.56 -10.86
C GLU A 173 20.02 -14.85 -9.67
N LEU A 174 19.59 -13.81 -8.94
CA LEU A 174 18.64 -13.97 -7.83
C LEU A 174 17.36 -14.70 -8.26
N LYS A 175 16.83 -14.37 -9.44
CA LYS A 175 15.60 -14.99 -9.94
C LYS A 175 15.79 -16.47 -10.29
N LYS A 176 16.98 -16.86 -10.76
CA LYS A 176 17.32 -18.28 -11.03
C LYS A 176 17.43 -19.10 -9.75
N GLU A 177 17.91 -18.48 -8.67
CA GLU A 177 17.95 -19.10 -7.35
C GLU A 177 16.57 -19.19 -6.67
N GLY A 178 15.50 -18.74 -7.34
CA GLY A 178 14.14 -18.77 -6.78
C GLY A 178 13.90 -17.74 -5.67
N PHE A 179 14.70 -16.67 -5.62
CA PHE A 179 14.53 -15.62 -4.63
C PHE A 179 13.23 -14.82 -4.88
N GLU A 180 12.52 -14.49 -3.80
CA GLU A 180 11.34 -13.63 -3.83
C GLU A 180 11.50 -12.45 -2.87
N PHE A 181 11.39 -11.21 -3.38
CA PHE A 181 11.42 -10.01 -2.53
C PHE A 181 10.12 -9.80 -1.73
N LEU A 182 9.01 -10.36 -2.22
CA LEU A 182 7.69 -10.18 -1.64
C LEU A 182 7.01 -11.54 -1.48
N SER A 183 6.98 -12.04 -0.25
CA SER A 183 6.28 -13.27 0.09
C SER A 183 4.77 -13.06 0.06
N ILE A 184 4.03 -14.07 -0.43
CA ILE A 184 2.57 -14.00 -0.62
C ILE A 184 1.81 -13.83 0.72
N ASN A 185 2.39 -14.30 1.83
CA ASN A 185 1.77 -14.30 3.17
C ASN A 185 1.79 -12.92 3.88
N PHE A 186 2.31 -11.87 3.25
CA PHE A 186 2.48 -10.55 3.89
C PHE A 186 1.18 -9.83 4.27
N PHE A 187 0.03 -10.25 3.72
CA PHE A 187 -1.24 -9.52 3.83
C PHE A 187 -2.30 -10.23 4.68
N GLU A 188 -1.98 -11.35 5.30
CA GLU A 188 -2.91 -12.00 6.21
C GLU A 188 -3.08 -11.14 7.48
N PRO A 189 -4.32 -10.84 7.90
CA PRO A 189 -4.54 -10.17 9.17
C PRO A 189 -4.03 -11.10 10.30
N PRO A 190 -3.43 -10.55 11.38
CA PRO A 190 -3.06 -11.37 12.52
C PRO A 190 -4.32 -12.08 13.03
N GLU A 191 -4.24 -13.40 13.21
CA GLU A 191 -5.30 -14.18 13.81
C GLU A 191 -5.76 -13.50 15.11
N THR A 192 -7.03 -13.16 15.18
CA THR A 192 -7.65 -12.61 16.38
C THR A 192 -7.57 -13.67 17.46
N SER A 193 -6.62 -13.49 18.40
CA SER A 193 -6.56 -14.22 19.67
C SER A 193 -7.60 -13.70 20.65
#